data_AF-A0A7Y4R2B2-F1
#
_entry.id   AF-A0A7Y4R2B2-F1
#
_cell.length_a   1.000
_cell.length_b   1.000
_cell.length_c   1.000
_cell.angle_alpha   90.00
_cell.angle_beta   90.00
_cell.angle_gamma   90.00
#
_symmetry.space_group_name_H-M   'P 1'
#
loop_
_entity.id
_entity.type
_entity.pdbx_description
1 polymer ?
#
loop_
_entity_poly.entity_id
_entity_poly.type
_entity_poly.pdbx_seq_one_letter_code
_entity_poly.pdbx_strand_id
1 'polypeptide(L)'
;MRHPEQINTLKFTWTRRLALFTPLIMIISIVTLGGGHGTPLPTLLCYPVSFLLRVFSSGGGPWVWALLLGQFPLYGLILDLGEYKSKQSLFAWLLAIQHIVLILIASSDADFWKQ
;
A
#
# COMPACT_ATOMS: atom_id res chain seq x y z
N MET A 1 0.19 -39.97 21.70
CA MET A 1 -0.96 -39.44 20.94
C MET A 1 -0.49 -38.16 20.27
N ARG A 2 -0.36 -38.13 18.93
CA ARG A 2 -0.02 -36.89 18.21
C ARG A 2 -1.27 -36.03 18.14
N HIS A 3 -1.18 -34.79 18.59
CA HIS A 3 -2.22 -33.80 18.32
C HIS A 3 -2.43 -33.71 16.80
N PRO A 4 -3.67 -33.70 16.30
CA PRO A 4 -3.91 -33.44 14.89
C PRO A 4 -3.33 -32.05 14.57
N GLU A 5 -2.42 -31.98 13.61
CA GLU A 5 -2.00 -30.71 13.03
C GLU A 5 -3.27 -30.02 12.53
N GLN A 6 -3.67 -28.92 13.16
CA GLN A 6 -4.68 -28.06 12.59
C GLN A 6 -4.11 -27.50 11.29
N ILE A 7 -4.63 -28.00 10.17
CA ILE A 7 -4.33 -27.45 8.86
C ILE A 7 -4.97 -26.08 8.82
N ASN A 8 -4.20 -25.05 9.17
CA ASN A 8 -4.59 -23.68 8.87
C ASN A 8 -4.77 -23.60 7.35
N THR A 9 -5.92 -23.14 6.91
CA THR A 9 -6.17 -22.84 5.50
C THR A 9 -5.92 -21.37 5.27
N LEU A 10 -5.27 -20.99 4.17
CA LEU A 10 -5.09 -19.59 3.82
C LEU A 10 -6.47 -18.96 3.54
N LYS A 11 -6.80 -17.91 4.30
CA LYS A 11 -8.02 -17.12 4.12
C LYS A 11 -7.62 -15.74 3.60
N PHE A 12 -8.36 -15.21 2.62
CA PHE A 12 -8.08 -13.91 2.01
C PHE A 12 -8.89 -12.77 2.64
N THR A 13 -8.93 -12.72 3.98
CA THR A 13 -9.80 -11.79 4.71
C THR A 13 -9.32 -10.36 4.54
N TRP A 14 -8.03 -10.11 4.78
CA TRP A 14 -7.42 -8.79 4.69
C TRP A 14 -7.25 -8.34 3.25
N THR A 15 -6.87 -9.24 2.35
CA THR A 15 -6.81 -8.98 0.90
C THR A 15 -8.13 -8.43 0.39
N ARG A 16 -9.26 -9.10 0.70
CA ARG A 16 -10.59 -8.66 0.25
C ARG A 16 -10.99 -7.32 0.85
N ARG A 17 -10.75 -7.12 2.15
CA ARG A 17 -11.08 -5.85 2.83
C ARG A 17 -10.30 -4.69 2.22
N LEU A 18 -9.00 -4.82 2.09
CA LEU A 18 -8.16 -3.75 1.55
C LEU A 18 -8.42 -3.52 0.07
N ALA A 19 -8.67 -4.55 -0.73
CA ALA A 19 -9.09 -4.41 -2.12
C ALA A 19 -10.40 -3.59 -2.24
N LEU A 20 -11.37 -3.82 -1.36
CA LEU A 20 -12.63 -3.07 -1.35
C LEU A 20 -12.44 -1.58 -0.99
N PHE A 21 -11.52 -1.27 -0.07
CA PHE A 21 -11.23 0.12 0.32
C PHE A 21 -10.29 0.85 -0.66
N THR A 22 -9.50 0.12 -1.45
CA THR A 22 -8.54 0.67 -2.42
C THR A 22 -9.15 1.74 -3.33
N PRO A 23 -10.30 1.51 -4.03
CA PRO A 23 -10.86 2.53 -4.91
C PRO A 23 -11.25 3.81 -4.16
N LEU A 24 -11.76 3.71 -2.93
CA LEU A 24 -12.14 4.88 -2.13
C LEU A 24 -10.90 5.70 -1.73
N ILE A 25 -9.85 5.03 -1.23
CA ILE A 25 -8.59 5.68 -0.88
C ILE A 25 -7.96 6.34 -2.10
N MET A 26 -7.95 5.62 -3.23
CA MET A 26 -7.42 6.12 -4.51
C MET A 26 -8.15 7.37 -4.98
N ILE A 27 -9.49 7.38 -4.93
CA ILE A 27 -10.29 8.57 -5.31
C ILE A 27 -9.94 9.76 -4.43
N ILE A 28 -9.86 9.57 -3.10
CA ILE A 28 -9.49 10.64 -2.17
C ILE A 28 -8.10 11.18 -2.54
N SER A 29 -7.11 10.31 -2.71
CA SER A 29 -5.75 10.69 -3.10
C SER A 29 -5.72 11.49 -4.42
N ILE A 30 -6.38 11.00 -5.48
CA ILE A 30 -6.39 11.66 -6.79
C ILE A 30 -7.09 13.03 -6.72
N VAL A 31 -8.24 13.12 -6.06
CA VAL A 31 -8.98 14.39 -5.92
C VAL A 31 -8.14 15.40 -5.14
N THR A 32 -7.47 14.98 -4.07
CA THR A 32 -6.62 15.88 -3.28
C THR A 32 -5.36 16.35 -4.01
N LEU A 33 -4.84 15.55 -4.95
CA LEU A 33 -3.71 15.93 -5.80
C LEU A 33 -4.09 17.05 -6.79
N GLY A 34 -5.38 17.20 -7.09
CA GLY A 34 -5.94 18.40 -7.75
C GLY A 34 -5.35 18.73 -9.13
N GLY A 35 -4.81 17.73 -9.84
CA GLY A 35 -4.25 17.92 -11.19
C GLY A 35 -3.06 18.88 -11.26
N GLY A 36 -2.29 19.06 -10.18
CA GLY A 36 -1.12 19.96 -10.11
C GLY A 36 -1.34 21.27 -9.35
N HIS A 37 -2.53 21.47 -8.77
CA HIS A 37 -2.82 22.58 -7.84
C HIS A 37 -3.24 22.10 -6.44
N GLY A 38 -3.30 20.79 -6.23
CA GLY A 38 -3.67 20.17 -4.96
C GLY A 38 -2.47 19.88 -4.07
N THR A 39 -2.69 19.09 -3.03
CA THR A 39 -1.61 18.64 -2.14
C THR A 39 -1.22 17.19 -2.46
N PRO A 40 0.08 16.88 -2.63
CA PRO A 40 0.51 15.50 -2.84
C PRO A 40 0.50 14.67 -1.54
N LEU A 41 0.26 15.30 -0.39
CA LEU A 41 0.39 14.67 0.92
C LEU A 41 -0.51 13.43 1.11
N PRO A 42 -1.82 13.45 0.79
CA PRO A 42 -2.66 12.27 0.98
C PRO A 42 -2.23 11.11 0.08
N THR A 43 -1.81 11.41 -1.15
CA THR A 43 -1.30 10.40 -2.08
C THR A 43 0.02 9.83 -1.59
N LEU A 44 0.93 10.65 -1.04
CA LEU A 44 2.19 10.19 -0.45
C LEU A 44 1.94 9.25 0.74
N LEU A 45 1.05 9.67 1.65
CA LEU A 45 0.72 8.89 2.84
C LEU A 45 0.05 7.57 2.50
N CYS A 46 -0.79 7.52 1.46
CA CYS A 46 -1.49 6.29 1.09
C CYS A 46 -0.71 5.42 0.10
N TYR A 47 0.11 6.01 -0.78
CA TYR A 47 0.76 5.33 -1.90
C TYR A 47 2.24 5.71 -2.05
N PRO A 48 3.07 5.53 -1.01
CA PRO A 48 4.46 5.95 -1.06
C PRO A 48 5.29 5.21 -2.11
N VAL A 49 4.91 3.98 -2.49
CA VAL A 49 5.56 3.21 -3.58
C VAL A 49 5.45 3.93 -4.92
N SER A 50 4.29 4.53 -5.21
CA SER A 50 4.03 5.19 -6.48
C SER A 50 4.85 6.47 -6.64
N PHE A 51 5.20 7.13 -5.53
CA PHE A 51 6.09 8.30 -5.52
C PHE A 51 7.56 7.94 -5.71
N LEU A 52 8.03 6.84 -5.11
CA LEU A 52 9.43 6.40 -5.27
C LEU A 52 9.82 6.14 -6.72
N LEU A 53 8.88 5.67 -7.52
CA LEU A 53 9.13 5.33 -8.91
C LEU A 53 8.95 6.54 -9.85
N ARG A 54 8.77 7.77 -9.33
CA ARG A 54 8.53 9.00 -10.11
C ARG A 54 7.43 8.86 -11.17
N VAL A 55 6.47 7.97 -10.90
CA VAL A 55 5.53 7.51 -11.93
C VAL A 55 4.44 8.55 -12.21
N PHE A 56 4.25 9.49 -11.28
CA PHE A 56 3.39 10.66 -11.50
C PHE A 56 4.08 11.77 -12.31
N SER A 57 5.41 11.90 -12.23
CA SER A 57 6.17 12.86 -13.03
C SER A 57 6.24 12.50 -14.52
N SER A 58 6.02 11.22 -14.87
CA SER A 58 5.90 10.76 -16.25
C SER A 58 4.47 10.74 -16.80
N GLY A 59 3.49 11.28 -16.06
CA GLY A 59 2.14 11.51 -16.59
C GLY A 59 1.17 10.32 -16.48
N GLY A 60 1.29 9.46 -15.47
CA GLY A 60 0.16 8.56 -15.16
C GLY A 60 0.14 7.24 -15.94
N GLY A 61 1.30 6.69 -16.32
CA GLY A 61 1.38 5.47 -17.14
C GLY A 61 0.74 4.22 -16.50
N PRO A 62 0.54 3.13 -17.27
CA PRO A 62 -0.12 1.90 -16.79
C PRO A 62 0.47 1.32 -15.50
N TRP A 63 1.78 1.50 -15.29
CA TRP A 63 2.47 1.08 -14.08
C TRP A 63 2.04 1.85 -12.83
N VAL A 64 1.67 3.13 -12.94
CA VAL A 64 1.09 3.91 -11.82
C VAL A 64 -0.18 3.23 -11.35
N TRP A 65 -1.09 2.97 -12.29
CA TRP A 65 -2.39 2.40 -11.99
C TRP A 65 -2.28 0.99 -11.41
N ALA A 66 -1.36 0.18 -11.94
CA ALA A 66 -1.06 -1.13 -11.39
C ALA A 66 -0.57 -1.04 -9.93
N LEU A 67 0.27 -0.05 -9.59
CA LEU A 67 0.75 0.15 -8.23
C LEU A 67 -0.35 0.71 -7.31
N LEU A 68 -1.11 1.71 -7.74
CA LEU A 68 -2.23 2.27 -6.97
C LEU A 68 -3.29 1.22 -6.65
N LEU A 69 -3.65 0.40 -7.64
CA LEU A 69 -4.65 -0.67 -7.45
C LEU A 69 -4.06 -1.87 -6.71
N GLY A 70 -2.78 -2.17 -6.90
CA GLY A 70 -2.13 -3.37 -6.38
C GLY A 70 -1.59 -3.25 -4.96
N GLN A 71 -1.20 -2.06 -4.49
CA GLN A 71 -0.49 -1.89 -3.23
C GLN A 71 -1.30 -2.42 -2.02
N PHE A 72 -2.55 -2.02 -1.88
CA PHE A 72 -3.39 -2.41 -0.74
C PHE A 72 -3.83 -3.89 -0.78
N PRO A 73 -4.22 -4.48 -1.92
CA PRO A 73 -4.41 -5.93 -2.02
C PRO A 73 -3.15 -6.72 -1.66
N LEU A 74 -1.97 -6.28 -2.10
CA LEU A 74 -0.69 -6.92 -1.74
C LEU A 74 -0.42 -6.82 -0.24
N TYR A 75 -0.72 -5.67 0.38
CA TYR A 75 -0.65 -5.53 1.84
C TYR A 75 -1.58 -6.51 2.55
N GLY A 76 -2.80 -6.68 2.05
CA GLY A 76 -3.74 -7.64 2.60
C GLY A 76 -3.25 -9.08 2.46
N LEU A 77 -2.63 -9.42 1.32
CA LEU A 77 -2.06 -10.75 1.11
C LEU A 77 -0.93 -11.05 2.09
N ILE A 78 -0.05 -10.07 2.35
CA ILE A 78 1.03 -10.20 3.34
C ILE A 78 0.45 -10.44 4.74
N LEU A 79 -0.63 -9.73 5.12
CA LEU A 79 -1.30 -9.93 6.41
C LEU A 79 -1.97 -11.30 6.50
N ASP A 80 -2.66 -11.74 5.45
CA ASP A 80 -3.29 -13.06 5.36
C ASP A 80 -2.24 -14.20 5.46
N LEU A 81 -1.07 -14.02 4.85
CA LEU A 81 0.08 -14.94 5.01
C LEU A 81 0.61 -14.94 6.45
N GLY A 82 0.68 -13.78 7.09
CA GLY A 82 1.04 -13.65 8.50
C GLY A 82 0.05 -14.38 9.40
N GLU A 83 -1.25 -14.25 9.16
CA GLU A 83 -2.32 -14.97 9.88
C GLU A 83 -2.19 -16.49 9.70
N TYR A 84 -2.01 -16.95 8.46
CA TYR A 84 -1.78 -18.37 8.14
C TYR A 84 -0.58 -18.96 8.89
N LYS A 85 0.51 -18.20 9.04
CA LYS A 85 1.72 -18.60 9.78
C LYS A 85 1.65 -18.33 11.29
N SER A 86 0.51 -17.85 11.82
CA SER A 86 0.36 -17.40 13.21
C SER A 86 1.39 -16.34 13.63
N LYS A 87 1.82 -15.50 12.68
CA LYS A 87 2.80 -14.41 12.83
C LYS A 87 2.25 -13.06 12.35
N GLN A 88 0.93 -12.88 12.38
CA GLN A 88 0.25 -11.70 11.82
C GLN A 88 0.83 -10.38 12.36
N SER A 89 1.09 -10.29 13.67
CA SER A 89 1.66 -9.08 14.28
C SER A 89 3.04 -8.73 13.70
N LEU A 90 3.93 -9.71 13.52
CA LEU A 90 5.24 -9.50 12.91
C LEU A 90 5.10 -8.96 11.48
N PHE A 91 4.22 -9.58 10.68
CA PHE A 91 3.99 -9.14 9.29
C PHE A 91 3.39 -7.73 9.24
N ALA A 92 2.46 -7.41 10.14
CA ALA A 92 1.90 -6.07 10.27
C ALA A 92 2.96 -5.02 10.63
N TRP A 93 3.85 -5.33 11.58
CA TRP A 93 4.95 -4.42 11.95
C TRP A 93 5.95 -4.23 10.82
N LEU A 94 6.35 -5.30 10.14
CA LEU A 94 7.24 -5.22 8.98
C LEU A 94 6.63 -4.35 7.88
N LEU A 95 5.33 -4.51 7.61
CA LEU A 95 4.62 -3.72 6.61
C LEU A 95 4.50 -2.25 7.04
N ALA A 96 4.19 -1.97 8.30
CA ALA A 96 4.13 -0.61 8.82
C ALA A 96 5.49 0.09 8.75
N ILE A 97 6.56 -0.57 9.18
CA ILE A 97 7.93 -0.06 9.10
C ILE A 97 8.30 0.19 7.63
N GLN A 98 8.04 -0.77 6.76
CA GLN A 98 8.28 -0.63 5.32
C GLN A 98 7.56 0.59 4.76
N HIS A 99 6.28 0.75 5.06
CA HIS A 99 5.46 1.86 4.58
C HIS A 99 5.96 3.22 5.08
N ILE A 100 6.30 3.35 6.37
CA ILE A 100 6.88 4.57 6.95
C ILE A 100 8.22 4.89 6.29
N VAL A 101 9.10 3.91 6.12
CA VAL A 101 10.39 4.10 5.44
C VAL A 101 10.19 4.60 4.02
N LEU A 102 9.23 4.05 3.27
CA LEU A 102 8.95 4.55 1.91
C LEU A 102 8.42 6.00 1.93
N ILE A 103 7.55 6.36 2.88
CA ILE A 103 7.08 7.74 3.04
C ILE A 103 8.26 8.68 3.28
N LEU A 104 9.18 8.32 4.18
CA LEU A 104 10.34 9.13 4.51
C LEU A 104 11.30 9.29 3.32
N ILE A 105 11.56 8.21 2.58
CA ILE A 105 12.40 8.27 1.37
C ILE A 105 11.72 9.16 0.32
N ALA A 106 10.44 8.94 0.03
CA ALA A 106 9.70 9.72 -0.95
C ALA A 106 9.58 11.20 -0.58
N SER A 107 9.40 11.54 0.70
CA SER A 107 9.30 12.94 1.16
C SER A 107 10.65 13.67 1.22
N SER A 108 11.76 12.91 1.26
CA SER A 108 13.11 13.46 1.20
C SER A 108 13.55 13.89 -0.20
N ASP A 109 12.81 13.51 -1.25
CA ASP A 109 13.08 13.99 -2.60
C ASP A 109 12.72 15.48 -2.69
N ALA A 110 13.71 16.33 -2.97
CA ALA A 110 13.56 17.79 -3.00
C ALA A 110 12.52 18.27 -4.03
N ASP A 111 12.18 17.44 -5.01
CA ASP A 111 11.19 17.73 -6.04
C ASP A 111 9.77 17.31 -5.64
N PHE A 112 9.58 16.62 -4.51
CA PHE A 112 8.26 16.26 -4.00
C PHE A 112 7.42 17.49 -3.65
N TRP A 113 8.03 18.47 -2.98
CA TRP A 113 7.34 19.69 -2.51
C TRP A 113 7.14 20.76 -3.58
N LYS A 114 7.66 20.53 -4.79
CA LYS A 114 7.56 21.46 -5.92
C LYS A 114 6.46 21.06 -6.93
N GLN A 115 5.78 19.94 -6.70
CA GLN A 115 4.63 19.44 -7.47
C GLN A 115 3.33 20.09 -7.00
#